data_AF-A0A918DUW9-F1
#
_entry.id   AF-A0A918DUW9-F1
#
_cell.length_a   1.000
_cell.length_b   1.000
_cell.length_c   1.000
_cell.angle_alpha   90.00
_cell.angle_beta   90.00
_cell.angle_gamma   90.00
#
_symmetry.space_group_name_H-M   'P 1'
#
loop_
_entity.id
_entity.type
_entity.pdbx_description
1 polymer ?
#
loop_
_entity_poly.entity_id
_entity_poly.type
_entity_poly.pdbx_seq_one_letter_code
_entity_poly.pdbx_strand_id
1 'polypeptide(L)'
;MLSTATHRPPSGDGSAVDCGEGGAGVHTFQSQGGQASVRFGERGVCLVSAVPTRGFTVTTGRSGPQELTVTFSGDRHRSEITATTIPQSKATIREVSW
;
A
#
# COMPACT_ATOMS: atom_id res chain seq x y z
N MET A 1 24.82 44.13 1.40
CA MET A 1 23.56 43.49 0.99
C MET A 1 23.84 42.02 0.73
N LEU A 2 23.64 41.15 1.72
CA LEU A 2 23.69 39.70 1.54
C LEU A 2 22.66 39.07 2.50
N SER A 3 21.51 38.67 1.95
CA SER A 3 20.57 37.78 2.63
C SER A 3 20.24 36.65 1.66
N THR A 4 21.12 35.65 1.60
CA THR A 4 20.79 34.34 1.05
C THR A 4 19.98 33.60 2.10
N ALA A 5 18.66 33.67 1.98
CA ALA A 5 17.73 32.96 2.84
C ALA A 5 17.85 31.44 2.61
N THR A 6 18.29 30.75 3.65
CA THR A 6 17.94 29.40 4.10
C THR A 6 17.58 28.36 3.03
N HIS A 7 18.54 27.48 2.76
CA HIS A 7 18.31 26.17 2.16
C HIS A 7 17.36 25.36 3.07
N ARG A 8 16.09 25.21 2.69
CA ARG A 8 15.13 24.34 3.37
C ARG A 8 14.78 23.14 2.47
N PRO A 9 15.37 21.97 2.72
CA PRO A 9 14.75 20.70 2.42
C PRO A 9 14.44 19.92 3.72
N PRO A 10 13.55 18.93 3.73
CA PRO A 10 12.36 18.74 2.90
C PRO A 10 11.09 18.83 3.77
N SER A 11 9.99 19.30 3.18
CA SER A 11 8.67 18.91 3.70
C SER A 11 8.54 17.41 3.42
N GLY A 12 8.61 16.60 4.48
CA GLY A 12 8.38 15.16 4.41
C GLY A 12 6.97 14.89 3.92
N ASP A 13 6.83 14.86 2.61
CA ASP A 13 5.77 14.19 1.87
C ASP A 13 5.77 12.74 2.36
N GLY A 14 4.64 12.27 2.89
CA GLY A 14 4.56 11.12 3.79
C GLY A 14 5.39 9.92 3.34
N SER A 15 6.47 9.66 4.09
CA SER A 15 7.18 8.38 4.16
C SER A 15 7.18 7.59 2.85
N ALA A 16 7.92 8.07 1.86
CA ALA A 16 8.42 7.22 0.78
C ALA A 16 9.24 6.12 1.45
N VAL A 17 8.58 5.04 1.81
CA VAL A 17 9.27 3.84 2.25
C VAL A 17 10.04 3.36 1.04
N ASP A 18 11.34 3.23 1.19
CA ASP A 18 12.17 2.61 0.19
C ASP A 18 11.85 1.11 0.17
N CYS A 19 10.82 0.75 -0.60
CA CYS A 19 10.55 -0.64 -0.94
C CYS A 19 11.42 -1.11 -2.11
N GLY A 20 12.29 -0.23 -2.63
CA GLY A 20 13.19 -0.51 -3.74
C GLY A 20 14.27 -1.53 -3.40
N GLU A 21 14.68 -1.59 -2.13
CA GLU A 21 15.87 -2.32 -1.67
C GLU A 21 15.49 -3.51 -0.75
N GLY A 22 15.97 -4.71 -1.11
CA GLY A 22 15.73 -5.96 -0.37
C GLY A 22 14.26 -6.40 -0.29
N GLY A 23 13.97 -7.63 0.16
CA GLY A 23 12.61 -8.11 0.45
C GLY A 23 12.06 -9.22 -0.47
N ALA A 24 10.76 -9.50 -0.35
CA ALA A 24 10.08 -10.59 -1.08
C ALA A 24 9.69 -10.23 -2.53
N GLY A 25 9.89 -8.97 -2.95
CA GLY A 25 9.62 -8.49 -4.30
C GLY A 25 8.17 -8.01 -4.50
N VAL A 26 7.76 -7.90 -5.77
CA VAL A 26 6.39 -7.49 -6.14
C VAL A 26 5.48 -8.71 -6.17
N HIS A 27 4.38 -8.64 -5.42
CA HIS A 27 3.36 -9.67 -5.36
C HIS A 27 2.02 -9.09 -5.78
N THR A 28 1.29 -9.87 -6.58
CA THR A 28 -0.02 -9.48 -7.08
C THR A 28 -1.09 -10.32 -6.40
N PHE A 29 -2.03 -9.65 -5.75
CA PHE A 29 -3.15 -10.24 -5.06
C PHE A 29 -4.43 -9.99 -5.85
N GLN A 30 -5.18 -11.07 -6.07
CA GLN A 30 -6.47 -11.04 -6.74
C GLN A 30 -7.57 -11.20 -5.69
N SER A 31 -8.61 -10.40 -5.77
CA SER A 31 -9.79 -10.46 -4.91
C SER A 31 -11.05 -10.27 -5.76
N GLN A 32 -12.24 -10.49 -5.18
CA GLN A 32 -13.48 -10.24 -5.92
C GLN A 32 -13.64 -8.74 -6.25
N GLY A 33 -13.23 -7.87 -5.34
CA GLY A 33 -13.31 -6.42 -5.53
C GLY A 33 -12.26 -5.83 -6.48
N GLY A 34 -11.22 -6.58 -6.85
CA GLY A 34 -10.18 -6.11 -7.76
C GLY A 34 -8.83 -6.79 -7.59
N GLN A 35 -7.83 -6.23 -8.25
CA GLN A 35 -6.43 -6.67 -8.20
C GLN A 35 -5.59 -5.61 -7.49
N ALA A 36 -4.72 -6.03 -6.57
CA ALA A 36 -3.71 -5.16 -5.96
C ALA A 36 -2.32 -5.76 -6.16
N SER A 37 -1.38 -4.97 -6.69
CA SER A 37 0.04 -5.29 -6.69
C SER A 37 0.72 -4.51 -5.58
N VAL A 38 1.46 -5.21 -4.72
CA VAL A 38 2.23 -4.61 -3.63
C VAL A 38 3.67 -5.08 -3.71
N ARG A 39 4.61 -4.22 -3.32
CA ARG A 39 6.03 -4.52 -3.25
C ARG A 39 6.42 -4.65 -1.79
N PHE A 40 6.86 -5.84 -1.41
CA PHE A 40 7.46 -6.08 -0.11
C PHE A 40 8.95 -5.78 -0.18
N GLY A 41 9.34 -4.65 0.39
CA GLY A 41 10.72 -4.30 0.67
C GLY A 41 11.20 -4.89 1.99
N GLU A 42 12.51 -4.82 2.23
CA GLU A 42 13.09 -5.23 3.53
C GLU A 42 12.55 -4.39 4.69
N ARG A 43 12.38 -3.09 4.46
CA ARG A 43 12.01 -2.11 5.50
C ARG A 43 10.55 -1.66 5.44
N GLY A 44 9.80 -2.05 4.42
CA GLY A 44 8.42 -1.60 4.24
C GLY A 44 7.66 -2.25 3.08
N VAL A 45 6.39 -1.88 2.91
CA VAL A 45 5.50 -2.44 1.89
C VAL A 45 4.82 -1.34 1.08
N CYS A 46 5.06 -1.29 -0.22
CA CYS A 46 4.55 -0.25 -1.12
C CYS A 46 3.40 -0.76 -1.96
N LEU A 47 2.42 0.10 -2.21
CA LEU A 47 1.46 -0.16 -3.27
C LEU A 47 2.14 0.09 -4.62
N VAL A 48 2.09 -0.90 -5.53
CA VAL A 48 2.53 -0.76 -6.92
C VAL A 48 1.34 -0.42 -7.80
N SER A 49 0.22 -1.12 -7.60
CA SER A 49 -1.00 -0.91 -8.37
C SER A 49 -2.22 -1.38 -7.57
N ALA A 50 -3.36 -0.74 -7.78
CA ALA A 50 -4.65 -1.13 -7.22
C ALA A 50 -5.74 -0.87 -8.27
N VAL A 51 -6.19 -1.93 -8.92
CA VAL A 51 -7.20 -1.87 -9.98
C VAL A 51 -8.50 -2.48 -9.44
N PRO A 52 -9.51 -1.65 -9.11
CA PRO A 52 -10.82 -2.16 -8.71
C PRO A 52 -11.55 -2.77 -9.90
N THR A 53 -12.34 -3.82 -9.64
CA THR A 53 -13.33 -4.34 -10.59
C THR A 53 -14.45 -3.32 -10.78
N ARG A 54 -15.11 -3.31 -11.95
CA ARG A 54 -16.26 -2.41 -12.20
C ARG A 54 -17.32 -2.54 -11.09
N GLY A 55 -17.73 -1.42 -10.51
CA GLY A 55 -18.69 -1.38 -9.38
C GLY A 55 -18.03 -1.42 -8.00
N PHE A 56 -16.70 -1.51 -7.93
CA PHE A 56 -15.94 -1.38 -6.70
C PHE A 56 -15.14 -0.07 -6.68
N THR A 57 -14.95 0.46 -5.49
CA THR A 57 -14.04 1.56 -5.20
C THR A 57 -12.85 0.99 -4.45
N VAL A 58 -11.64 1.46 -4.75
CA VAL A 58 -10.46 1.09 -3.97
C VAL A 58 -10.04 2.22 -3.05
N THR A 59 -9.74 1.86 -1.81
CA THR A 59 -9.17 2.75 -0.80
C THR A 59 -7.93 2.10 -0.25
N THR A 60 -6.86 2.86 -0.13
CA THR A 60 -5.58 2.38 0.39
C THR A 60 -5.30 3.06 1.71
N GLY A 61 -5.24 2.28 2.78
CA GLY A 61 -4.84 2.72 4.10
C GLY A 61 -3.44 2.22 4.41
N ARG A 62 -2.68 3.01 5.16
CA ARG A 62 -1.38 2.57 5.67
C ARG A 62 -1.27 2.94 7.13
N SER A 63 -1.11 1.93 7.98
CA SER A 63 -0.93 2.11 9.42
C SER A 63 0.53 2.45 9.77
N GLY A 64 1.46 1.95 8.96
CA GLY A 64 2.89 2.23 9.12
C GLY A 64 3.72 1.78 7.92
N PRO A 65 5.04 1.98 7.92
CA PRO A 65 5.89 1.66 6.77
C PRO A 65 5.82 0.18 6.35
N GLN A 66 5.49 -0.71 7.30
CA GLN A 66 5.51 -2.16 7.17
C GLN A 66 4.13 -2.80 7.01
N GLU A 67 3.05 -2.00 7.00
CA GLU A 67 1.67 -2.49 6.90
C GLU A 67 0.88 -1.61 5.92
N LEU A 68 0.39 -2.22 4.85
CA LEU A 68 -0.45 -1.60 3.84
C LEU A 68 -1.76 -2.38 3.74
N THR A 69 -2.87 -1.66 3.81
CA THR A 69 -4.22 -2.22 3.68
C THR A 69 -4.85 -1.66 2.41
N VAL A 70 -5.26 -2.53 1.50
CA VAL A 70 -6.01 -2.17 0.29
C VAL A 70 -7.41 -2.70 0.44
N THR A 71 -8.39 -1.81 0.47
CA THR A 71 -9.80 -2.15 0.64
C THR A 71 -10.54 -1.84 -0.63
N PHE A 72 -11.10 -2.86 -1.26
CA PHE A 72 -12.07 -2.74 -2.34
C PHE A 72 -13.48 -2.83 -1.75
N SER A 73 -14.29 -1.80 -1.96
CA SER A 73 -15.67 -1.72 -1.46
C SER A 73 -16.63 -1.57 -2.63
N GLY A 74 -17.63 -2.44 -2.71
CA GLY A 74 -18.76 -2.38 -3.66
C GLY A 74 -20.09 -2.41 -2.92
N ASP A 75 -21.21 -2.44 -3.65
CA ASP A 75 -22.57 -2.31 -3.09
C ASP A 75 -22.91 -3.33 -1.98
N ARG A 76 -22.48 -4.60 -2.13
CA ARG A 76 -22.76 -5.71 -1.20
C ARG A 76 -21.54 -6.55 -0.84
N HIS A 77 -20.35 -6.03 -1.12
CA HIS A 77 -19.12 -6.79 -0.93
C HIS A 77 -17.94 -5.89 -0.61
N ARG A 78 -17.07 -6.35 0.29
CA ARG A 78 -15.78 -5.74 0.62
C ARG A 78 -14.69 -6.79 0.52
N SER A 79 -13.63 -6.46 -0.20
CA SER A 79 -12.38 -7.21 -0.22
C SER A 79 -11.32 -6.38 0.47
N GLU A 80 -10.68 -6.91 1.50
CA GLU A 80 -9.62 -6.23 2.23
C GLU A 80 -8.33 -7.03 2.13
N ILE A 81 -7.29 -6.40 1.62
CA ILE A 81 -5.97 -7.00 1.41
C ILE A 81 -5.00 -6.30 2.35
N THR A 82 -4.60 -7.00 3.40
CA THR A 82 -3.64 -6.49 4.39
C THR A 82 -2.28 -7.14 4.12
N ALA A 83 -1.34 -6.34 3.66
CA ALA A 83 0.03 -6.72 3.36
C ALA A 83 0.97 -6.26 4.49
N THR A 84 1.70 -7.18 5.09
CA THR A 84 2.69 -6.92 6.15
C THR A 84 4.06 -7.48 5.76
N THR A 85 5.14 -6.80 6.15
CA THR A 85 6.51 -7.30 5.89
C THR A 85 7.22 -7.87 7.13
N ILE A 86 6.73 -7.58 8.35
CA ILE A 86 7.26 -8.10 9.62
C ILE A 86 6.14 -8.82 10.38
N PRO A 87 6.38 -10.02 10.96
CA PRO A 87 7.64 -10.77 11.02
C PRO A 87 8.03 -11.50 9.72
N GLN A 88 7.13 -11.57 8.75
CA GLN A 88 7.38 -12.15 7.43
C GLN A 88 6.53 -11.43 6.38
N SER A 89 7.01 -11.36 5.14
CA SER A 89 6.24 -10.82 4.02
C SER A 89 5.03 -11.70 3.75
N LYS A 90 3.85 -11.21 4.11
CA LYS A 90 2.58 -11.90 3.93
C LYS A 90 1.52 -10.89 3.50
N ALA A 91 0.59 -11.33 2.66
CA ALA A 91 -0.70 -10.66 2.57
C ALA A 91 -1.82 -11.58 3.01
N THR A 92 -2.84 -10.99 3.63
CA THR A 92 -4.07 -11.67 3.98
C THR A 92 -5.20 -11.00 3.22
N ILE A 93 -6.04 -11.81 2.58
CA ILE A 93 -7.21 -11.33 1.84
C ILE A 93 -8.43 -11.72 2.66
N ARG A 94 -9.28 -10.73 2.96
CA ARG A 94 -10.51 -10.90 3.71
C ARG A 94 -11.68 -10.42 2.86
N GLU A 95 -12.51 -11.36 2.47
CA GLU A 95 -13.75 -11.10 1.73
C GLU A 95 -14.92 -11.00 2.71
N VAL A 96 -15.79 -10.02 2.51
CA VAL A 96 -16.96 -9.77 3.35
C VAL A 96 -18.14 -9.45 2.44
N SER A 97 -19.24 -10.17 2.63
CA SER A 97 -20.47 -10.00 1.85
C SER A 97 -21.61 -9.68 2.82
N TRP A 98 -22.50 -8.76 2.45
CA TRP A 98 -23.67 -8.37 3.28
C TRP A 98 -24.95 -8.24 2.46
#